data_AF-A0A849Z946-F1
#
_entry.id   AF-A0A849Z946-F1
#
_cell.length_a   1.000
_cell.length_b   1.000
_cell.length_c   1.000
_cell.angle_alpha   90.00
_cell.angle_beta   90.00
_cell.angle_gamma   90.00
#
_symmetry.space_group_name_H-M   'P 1'
#
loop_
_entity.id
_entity.type
_entity.pdbx_description
1 polymer ?
#
loop_
_entity_poly.entity_id
_entity_poly.type
_entity_poly.pdbx_seq_one_letter_code
_entity_poly.pdbx_strand_id
1 'polypeptide(L)'
;MRSAVSHALGFGLVLSAFLAGCATESDDEATPPGTEPQIGKFTGIYEVPVTPELADAARYAVAEVEWKVLDGVATLEYDLPLGLVGVPLRVEFTGPLDTAAGTAALTGPVGTADCTLTGTSISCHEIMRGLLPMSPDYAVIESAAATEYPGPADHRIQVSQSFAADPIGIVTFDTTNVAVGVDDHPEDEVETEHD
;
A
#
# COMPACT_ATOMS: atom_id res chain seq x y z
N MET A 1 -44.98 -1.74 20.66
CA MET A 1 -45.94 -1.35 19.60
C MET A 1 -45.34 -1.78 18.28
N ARG A 2 -45.84 -2.88 17.69
CA ARG A 2 -46.46 -2.95 16.34
C ARG A 2 -45.56 -2.31 15.26
N SER A 3 -44.92 -3.07 14.36
CA SER A 3 -45.57 -3.92 13.35
C SER A 3 -44.65 -5.03 12.82
N ALA A 4 -45.28 -6.14 12.45
CA ALA A 4 -44.75 -7.28 11.72
C ALA A 4 -45.44 -7.35 10.34
N VAL A 5 -44.72 -7.71 9.27
CA VAL A 5 -45.19 -8.20 7.95
C VAL A 5 -43.93 -8.82 7.29
N SER A 6 -43.68 -10.13 7.12
CA SER A 6 -44.41 -11.30 6.59
C SER A 6 -44.73 -11.23 5.08
N HIS A 7 -44.46 -12.33 4.35
CA HIS A 7 -44.65 -12.62 2.91
C HIS A 7 -43.34 -12.59 2.07
N ALA A 8 -43.07 -13.52 1.16
CA ALA A 8 -43.75 -14.76 0.77
C ALA A 8 -42.79 -15.68 0.00
N LEU A 9 -43.04 -16.98 0.12
CA LEU A 9 -42.49 -18.07 -0.67
C LEU A 9 -42.80 -17.90 -2.17
N GLY A 10 -41.82 -18.23 -3.01
CA GLY A 10 -41.97 -18.37 -4.46
C GLY A 10 -41.16 -19.55 -4.96
N PHE A 11 -41.70 -20.76 -4.76
CA PHE A 11 -41.18 -22.01 -5.30
C PHE A 11 -41.55 -22.10 -6.78
N GLY A 12 -40.55 -22.10 -7.67
CA GLY A 12 -40.73 -22.24 -9.11
C GLY A 12 -39.76 -23.29 -9.65
N LEU A 13 -40.18 -24.55 -9.58
CA LEU A 13 -39.43 -25.70 -10.08
C LEU A 13 -39.78 -25.88 -11.56
N VAL A 14 -38.87 -25.49 -12.46
CA VAL A 14 -39.00 -25.77 -13.90
C VAL A 14 -37.97 -26.82 -14.27
N LEU A 15 -38.48 -28.04 -14.47
CA LEU A 15 -37.78 -29.21 -14.96
C LEU A 15 -37.57 -29.04 -16.48
N SER A 16 -36.36 -28.76 -16.92
CA SER A 16 -35.98 -28.82 -18.34
C SER A 16 -34.99 -29.96 -18.56
N ALA A 17 -35.47 -31.00 -19.22
CA ALA A 17 -34.66 -32.09 -19.74
C ALA A 17 -33.95 -31.61 -21.02
N PHE A 18 -32.62 -31.56 -20.99
CA PHE A 18 -31.81 -31.38 -22.18
C PHE A 18 -31.04 -32.65 -22.50
N LEU A 19 -31.08 -32.97 -23.80
CA LEU A 19 -30.53 -34.14 -24.46
C LEU A 19 -29.01 -34.19 -24.34
N ALA A 20 -28.49 -35.40 -24.15
CA ALA A 20 -27.07 -35.72 -24.23
C ALA A 20 -26.56 -35.47 -25.66
N GLY A 21 -25.87 -34.34 -25.84
CA GLY A 21 -25.01 -34.06 -26.99
C GLY A 21 -23.56 -34.18 -26.56
N CYS A 22 -22.81 -35.11 -27.14
CA CYS A 22 -21.35 -35.16 -27.02
C CYS A 22 -20.75 -34.01 -27.83
N ALA A 23 -20.66 -32.82 -27.22
CA ALA A 23 -19.84 -31.74 -27.72
C ALA A 23 -18.56 -31.74 -26.87
N THR A 24 -17.46 -32.21 -27.45
CA THR A 24 -16.11 -31.97 -26.92
C THR A 24 -15.76 -30.52 -27.26
N GLU A 25 -16.41 -29.59 -26.59
CA GLU A 25 -16.03 -28.18 -26.61
C GLU A 25 -14.86 -28.08 -25.63
N SER A 26 -13.66 -27.91 -26.19
CA SER A 26 -12.53 -27.40 -25.44
C SER A 26 -12.91 -26.00 -24.97
N ASP A 27 -13.41 -25.90 -23.74
CA ASP A 27 -13.45 -24.67 -22.96
C ASP A 27 -12.01 -24.17 -22.87
N ASP A 28 -11.62 -23.38 -23.86
CA ASP A 28 -10.56 -22.40 -23.78
C ASP A 28 -11.08 -21.37 -22.76
N GLU A 29 -10.95 -21.72 -21.48
CA GLU A 29 -11.28 -20.87 -20.36
C GLU A 29 -10.35 -19.67 -20.45
N ALA A 30 -10.83 -18.65 -21.19
CA ALA A 30 -10.14 -17.40 -21.39
C ALA A 30 -9.76 -16.90 -20.02
N THR A 31 -8.45 -16.99 -19.71
CA THR A 31 -7.90 -16.46 -18.47
C THR A 31 -8.40 -15.02 -18.39
N PRO A 32 -9.20 -14.67 -17.36
CA PRO A 32 -9.76 -13.34 -17.27
C PRO A 32 -8.62 -12.33 -17.42
N PRO A 33 -8.68 -11.41 -18.39
CA PRO A 33 -7.68 -10.36 -18.47
C PRO A 33 -7.79 -9.55 -17.18
N GLY A 34 -6.82 -9.66 -16.27
CA GLY A 34 -6.87 -8.83 -15.08
C GLY A 34 -6.09 -9.22 -13.83
N THR A 35 -5.34 -10.32 -13.80
CA THR A 35 -4.53 -10.63 -12.60
C THR A 35 -3.11 -11.04 -12.96
N GLU A 36 -2.44 -10.25 -13.79
CA GLU A 36 -0.99 -10.33 -13.81
C GLU A 36 -0.49 -9.93 -12.42
N PRO A 37 0.43 -10.71 -11.81
CA PRO A 37 1.02 -10.33 -10.54
C PRO A 37 1.65 -8.95 -10.67
N GLN A 38 1.07 -7.99 -9.96
CA GLN A 38 1.58 -6.62 -9.89
C GLN A 38 2.67 -6.62 -8.83
N ILE A 39 3.89 -6.92 -9.24
CA ILE A 39 5.08 -6.83 -8.40
C ILE A 39 5.92 -5.69 -8.96
N GLY A 40 6.19 -4.69 -8.12
CA GLY A 40 7.03 -3.59 -8.53
C GLY A 40 7.46 -2.69 -7.38
N LYS A 41 8.43 -1.85 -7.69
CA LYS A 41 8.96 -0.80 -6.81
C LYS A 41 8.63 0.53 -7.47
N PHE A 42 8.06 1.45 -6.70
CA PHE A 42 7.51 2.71 -7.19
C PHE A 42 7.97 3.88 -6.33
N THR A 43 8.04 5.08 -6.90
CA THR A 43 8.20 6.29 -6.09
C THR A 43 6.85 6.73 -5.54
N GLY A 44 6.82 7.25 -4.31
CA GLY A 44 5.58 7.68 -3.66
C GLY A 44 5.71 8.99 -2.89
N ILE A 45 4.60 9.40 -2.30
CA ILE A 45 4.51 10.49 -1.34
C ILE A 45 3.89 9.95 -0.06
N TYR A 46 4.49 10.29 1.08
CA TYR A 46 3.93 10.09 2.39
C TYR A 46 3.37 11.40 2.93
N GLU A 47 2.13 11.40 3.42
CA GLU A 47 1.49 12.57 3.99
C GLU A 47 1.02 12.30 5.42
N VAL A 48 1.33 13.21 6.34
CA VAL A 48 0.84 13.17 7.72
C VAL A 48 -0.35 14.13 7.86
N PRO A 49 -1.52 13.67 8.33
CA PRO A 49 -2.65 14.56 8.60
C PRO A 49 -2.31 15.59 9.67
N VAL A 50 -2.26 16.87 9.30
CA VAL A 50 -1.94 18.00 10.19
C VAL A 50 -2.87 19.19 9.92
N THR A 51 -2.68 20.28 10.67
CA THR A 51 -3.41 21.53 10.41
C THR A 51 -2.99 22.17 9.08
N PRO A 52 -3.83 23.00 8.45
CA PRO A 52 -3.52 23.61 7.16
C PRO A 52 -2.20 24.40 7.11
N GLU A 53 -1.77 24.97 8.24
CA GLU A 53 -0.51 25.74 8.35
C GLU A 53 0.73 24.86 8.19
N LEU A 54 0.63 23.56 8.50
CA LEU A 54 1.72 22.58 8.41
C LEU A 54 1.62 21.66 7.18
N ALA A 55 0.58 21.80 6.36
CA ALA A 55 0.29 20.87 5.26
C ALA A 55 1.48 20.70 4.29
N ASP A 56 2.16 21.80 3.93
CA ASP A 56 3.33 21.74 3.05
C ASP A 56 4.53 21.01 3.70
N ALA A 57 4.67 21.11 5.03
CA ALA A 57 5.70 20.41 5.79
C ALA A 57 5.33 18.95 6.09
N ALA A 58 4.12 18.51 5.78
CA ALA A 58 3.65 17.17 6.10
C ALA A 58 3.76 16.18 4.93
N ARG A 59 4.31 16.62 3.80
CA ARG A 59 4.45 15.81 2.58
C ARG A 59 5.90 15.42 2.36
N TYR A 60 6.19 14.14 2.29
CA TYR A 60 7.53 13.59 2.19
C TYR A 60 7.64 12.73 0.95
N ALA A 61 8.75 12.82 0.22
CA ALA A 61 9.02 11.88 -0.86
C ALA A 61 9.36 10.50 -0.27
N VAL A 62 8.83 9.44 -0.85
CA VAL A 62 9.21 8.06 -0.56
C VAL A 62 9.92 7.52 -1.79
N ALA A 63 11.21 7.22 -1.64
CA ALA A 63 12.05 6.83 -2.75
C ALA A 63 11.62 5.48 -3.35
N GLU A 64 11.23 4.54 -2.49
CA GLU A 64 10.82 3.20 -2.88
C GLU A 64 9.61 2.75 -2.06
N VAL A 65 8.53 2.45 -2.77
CA VAL A 65 7.33 1.79 -2.29
C VAL A 65 7.20 0.49 -3.06
N GLU A 66 7.36 -0.62 -2.36
CA GLU A 66 7.21 -1.94 -2.93
C GLU A 66 5.75 -2.39 -2.77
N TRP A 67 5.15 -2.78 -3.90
CA TRP A 67 3.79 -3.29 -3.95
C TRP A 67 3.80 -4.64 -4.68
N LYS A 68 3.25 -5.66 -4.01
CA LYS A 68 3.17 -7.03 -4.51
C LYS A 68 1.74 -7.52 -4.40
N VAL A 69 1.22 -8.11 -5.47
CA VAL A 69 -0.06 -8.83 -5.44
C VAL A 69 0.16 -10.27 -5.87
N LEU A 70 -0.06 -11.21 -4.95
CA LEU A 70 0.07 -12.65 -5.17
C LEU A 70 -1.17 -13.37 -4.65
N ASP A 71 -1.82 -14.18 -5.48
CA ASP A 71 -2.99 -14.97 -5.12
C ASP A 71 -4.10 -14.18 -4.39
N GLY A 72 -4.33 -12.93 -4.83
CA GLY A 72 -5.33 -12.03 -4.22
C GLY A 72 -4.91 -11.41 -2.88
N VAL A 73 -3.64 -11.56 -2.49
CA VAL A 73 -3.06 -10.93 -1.29
C VAL A 73 -2.13 -9.80 -1.74
N ALA A 74 -2.43 -8.59 -1.29
CA ALA A 74 -1.58 -7.44 -1.48
C ALA A 74 -0.58 -7.31 -0.31
N THR A 75 0.65 -6.95 -0.64
CA THR A 75 1.73 -6.61 0.31
C THR A 75 2.27 -5.24 -0.05
N LEU A 76 2.32 -4.36 0.94
CA LEU A 76 2.87 -3.00 0.88
C LEU A 76 4.08 -2.93 1.79
N GLU A 77 5.22 -2.52 1.25
CA GLU A 77 6.44 -2.33 2.03
C GLU A 77 7.18 -1.05 1.63
N TYR A 78 7.68 -0.29 2.60
CA TYR A 78 8.53 0.87 2.36
C TYR A 78 9.20 1.33 3.66
N ASP A 79 10.15 2.24 3.56
CA ASP A 79 10.76 2.90 4.72
C ASP A 79 10.10 4.25 5.00
N LEU A 80 9.72 4.50 6.25
CA LEU A 80 9.22 5.81 6.65
C LEU A 80 10.30 6.88 6.37
N PRO A 81 9.91 8.06 5.87
CA PRO A 81 10.85 9.12 5.55
C PRO A 81 11.72 9.50 6.74
N LEU A 82 13.04 9.56 6.55
CA LEU A 82 13.98 9.99 7.60
C LEU A 82 13.65 11.39 8.11
N GLY A 83 13.18 12.30 7.24
CA GLY A 83 12.72 13.63 7.64
C GLY A 83 11.47 13.65 8.53
N LEU A 84 10.79 12.52 8.73
CA LEU A 84 9.62 12.40 9.61
C LEU A 84 9.96 11.72 10.95
N VAL A 85 10.76 10.66 10.92
CA VAL A 85 11.01 9.83 12.11
C VAL A 85 12.44 9.93 12.64
N GLY A 86 13.38 10.42 11.84
CA GLY A 86 14.80 10.59 12.19
C GLY A 86 15.61 9.30 12.29
N VAL A 87 14.97 8.13 12.16
CA VAL A 87 15.62 6.81 12.20
C VAL A 87 15.11 5.93 11.07
N PRO A 88 15.92 5.02 10.50
CA PRO A 88 15.43 4.05 9.53
C PRO A 88 14.32 3.19 10.13
N LEU A 89 13.14 3.19 9.52
CA LEU A 89 12.00 2.40 9.99
C LEU A 89 11.25 1.82 8.80
N ARG A 90 11.37 0.50 8.62
CA ARG A 90 10.62 -0.25 7.62
C ARG A 90 9.21 -0.53 8.12
N VAL A 91 8.23 -0.36 7.25
CA VAL A 91 6.85 -0.81 7.46
C VAL A 91 6.48 -1.85 6.43
N GLU A 92 5.66 -2.80 6.86
CA GLU A 92 5.13 -3.88 6.05
C GLU A 92 3.68 -4.12 6.45
N PHE A 93 2.79 -4.14 5.45
CA PHE A 93 1.40 -4.50 5.63
C PHE A 93 1.01 -5.54 4.58
N THR A 94 0.25 -6.55 5.00
CA THR A 94 -0.26 -7.61 4.13
C THR A 94 -1.75 -7.80 4.38
N GLY A 95 -2.51 -8.10 3.32
CA GLY A 95 -3.92 -8.40 3.45
C GLY A 95 -4.62 -8.70 2.12
N PRO A 96 -5.90 -9.10 2.18
CA PRO A 96 -6.69 -9.38 0.99
C PRO A 96 -6.91 -8.13 0.12
N LEU A 97 -6.85 -8.33 -1.19
CA LEU A 97 -7.23 -7.35 -2.22
C LEU A 97 -8.62 -7.70 -2.78
N ASP A 98 -9.57 -6.79 -2.65
CA ASP A 98 -10.85 -6.84 -3.36
C ASP A 98 -10.68 -6.12 -4.70
N THR A 99 -10.39 -6.88 -5.75
CA THR A 99 -10.20 -6.32 -7.11
C THR A 99 -11.50 -5.76 -7.71
N ALA A 100 -12.67 -6.21 -7.24
CA ALA A 100 -13.96 -5.72 -7.72
C ALA A 100 -14.29 -4.35 -7.10
N ALA A 101 -13.96 -4.17 -5.82
CA ALA A 101 -14.10 -2.89 -5.13
C ALA A 101 -12.93 -1.93 -5.37
N GLY A 102 -11.78 -2.44 -5.80
CA GLY A 102 -10.54 -1.66 -5.91
C GLY A 102 -10.01 -1.25 -4.54
N THR A 103 -10.09 -2.12 -3.54
CA THR A 103 -9.66 -1.84 -2.17
C THR A 103 -8.83 -2.97 -1.58
N ALA A 104 -7.94 -2.64 -0.64
CA ALA A 104 -7.22 -3.64 0.14
C ALA A 104 -7.24 -3.25 1.62
N ALA A 105 -7.50 -4.22 2.49
CA ALA A 105 -7.46 -4.03 3.94
C ALA A 105 -6.25 -4.78 4.48
N LEU A 106 -5.19 -4.04 4.81
CA LEU A 106 -3.88 -4.59 5.15
C LEU A 106 -3.61 -4.47 6.65
N THR A 107 -2.82 -5.41 7.14
CA THR A 107 -2.40 -5.48 8.54
C THR A 107 -0.93 -5.86 8.63
N GLY A 108 -0.25 -5.37 9.66
CA GLY A 108 1.18 -5.59 9.84
C GLY A 108 1.60 -5.42 11.29
N PRO A 109 2.89 -5.67 11.61
CA PRO A 109 3.40 -5.55 12.97
C PRO A 109 3.20 -4.16 13.57
N VAL A 110 3.25 -3.12 12.73
CA VAL A 110 3.13 -1.72 13.16
C VAL A 110 1.68 -1.22 13.22
N GLY A 111 0.71 -1.90 12.59
CA GLY A 111 -0.69 -1.46 12.59
C GLY A 111 -1.53 -1.95 11.41
N THR A 112 -2.39 -1.08 10.89
CA THR A 112 -3.32 -1.38 9.79
C THR A 112 -3.22 -0.33 8.68
N ALA A 113 -3.57 -0.71 7.45
CA ALA A 113 -3.66 0.19 6.31
C ALA A 113 -4.90 -0.12 5.45
N ASP A 114 -5.72 0.88 5.18
CA ASP A 114 -6.86 0.78 4.27
C ASP A 114 -6.50 1.44 2.94
N CYS A 115 -6.38 0.64 1.89
CA CYS A 115 -5.94 1.07 0.57
C CYS A 115 -7.09 1.18 -0.42
N THR A 116 -7.05 2.23 -1.26
CA THR A 116 -7.92 2.42 -2.42
C THR A 116 -7.07 2.46 -3.69
N LEU A 117 -7.50 1.72 -4.70
CA LEU A 117 -6.87 1.62 -6.01
C LEU A 117 -7.77 2.33 -7.03
N THR A 118 -7.24 3.33 -7.73
CA THR A 118 -7.97 4.08 -8.76
C THR A 118 -7.11 4.22 -10.00
N GLY A 119 -7.37 3.38 -11.01
CA GLY A 119 -6.51 3.28 -12.19
C GLY A 119 -5.13 2.76 -11.80
N THR A 120 -4.10 3.58 -12.01
CA THR A 120 -2.70 3.29 -11.64
C THR A 120 -2.31 3.85 -10.28
N SER A 121 -3.15 4.68 -9.67
CA SER A 121 -2.87 5.29 -8.36
C SER A 121 -3.37 4.40 -7.23
N ILE A 122 -2.51 4.21 -6.23
CA ILE A 122 -2.82 3.52 -4.98
C ILE A 122 -2.61 4.50 -3.83
N SER A 123 -3.58 4.58 -2.94
CA SER A 123 -3.51 5.41 -1.73
C SER A 123 -3.92 4.60 -0.52
N CYS A 124 -3.07 4.53 0.49
CA CYS A 124 -3.28 3.75 1.71
C CYS A 124 -3.30 4.67 2.92
N HIS A 125 -4.42 4.67 3.65
CA HIS A 125 -4.57 5.36 4.93
C HIS A 125 -4.14 4.42 6.06
N GLU A 126 -3.14 4.82 6.82
CA GLU A 126 -2.43 3.95 7.76
C GLU A 126 -2.63 4.41 9.20
N ILE A 127 -2.73 3.44 10.11
CA ILE A 127 -2.82 3.67 11.55
C ILE A 127 -1.79 2.77 12.22
N MET A 128 -0.64 3.31 12.61
CA MET A 128 0.55 2.57 13.04
C MET A 128 0.76 2.56 14.56
N ARG A 129 -0.28 2.19 15.31
CA ARG A 129 -0.26 2.19 16.79
C ARG A 129 0.85 1.31 17.39
N GLY A 130 1.36 0.33 16.65
CA GLY A 130 2.47 -0.54 17.05
C GLY A 130 3.83 0.17 17.13
N LEU A 131 3.94 1.41 16.63
CA LEU A 131 5.14 2.23 16.79
C LEU A 131 5.23 2.89 18.17
N LEU A 132 4.14 2.91 18.95
CA LEU A 132 4.12 3.62 20.23
C LEU A 132 4.70 2.78 21.38
N PRO A 133 5.52 3.39 22.26
CA PRO A 133 6.04 4.76 22.18
C PRO A 133 7.20 4.85 21.17
N MET A 134 7.18 5.87 20.30
CA MET A 134 8.31 6.19 19.43
C MET A 134 9.07 7.42 19.94
N SER A 135 10.38 7.46 19.67
CA SER A 135 11.25 8.59 20.01
C SER A 135 11.96 9.07 18.74
N PRO A 136 11.41 10.07 18.03
CA PRO A 136 12.04 10.59 16.82
C PRO A 136 13.43 11.19 17.10
N ASP A 137 14.34 11.07 16.13
CA ASP A 137 15.61 11.81 16.16
C ASP A 137 15.42 13.19 15.51
N TYR A 138 15.14 14.20 16.34
CA TYR A 138 14.89 15.56 15.85
C TYR A 138 16.11 16.22 15.21
N ALA A 139 17.34 15.80 15.52
CA ALA A 139 18.53 16.35 14.88
C ALA A 139 18.65 15.85 13.43
N VAL A 140 18.33 14.58 13.18
CA VAL A 140 18.25 14.03 11.82
C VAL A 140 17.10 14.66 11.04
N ILE A 141 15.93 14.83 11.66
CA ILE A 141 14.77 15.50 11.04
C ILE A 141 15.11 16.94 10.63
N GLU A 142 15.75 17.71 11.52
CA GLU A 142 16.19 19.07 11.22
C GLU A 142 17.19 19.09 10.04
N SER A 143 18.16 18.17 10.04
CA SER A 143 19.14 18.06 8.96
C SER A 143 18.50 17.69 7.62
N ALA A 144 17.54 16.75 7.59
CA ALA A 144 16.84 16.35 6.38
C ALA A 144 15.93 17.48 5.85
N ALA A 145 15.26 18.20 6.76
CA ALA A 145 14.43 19.33 6.40
C ALA A 145 15.20 20.41 5.62
N ALA A 146 16.46 20.67 5.99
CA ALA A 146 17.31 21.66 5.32
C ALA A 146 17.56 21.34 3.83
N THR A 147 17.44 20.08 3.41
CA THR A 147 17.64 19.65 2.02
C THR A 147 16.34 19.35 1.28
N GLU A 148 15.31 18.90 1.99
CA GLU A 148 14.10 18.34 1.38
C GLU A 148 12.88 19.26 1.45
N TYR A 149 12.92 20.30 2.29
CA TYR A 149 11.79 21.20 2.53
C TYR A 149 12.22 22.66 2.40
N PRO A 150 11.56 23.46 1.54
CA PRO A 150 11.95 24.86 1.34
C PRO A 150 11.56 25.79 2.51
N GLY A 151 10.75 25.32 3.46
CA GLY A 151 10.30 26.10 4.60
C GLY A 151 11.17 25.92 5.86
N PRO A 152 10.75 26.53 6.98
CA PRO A 152 11.44 26.39 8.27
C PRO A 152 11.49 24.94 8.77
N ALA A 153 12.66 24.48 9.24
CA ALA A 153 12.84 23.12 9.72
C ALA A 153 11.96 22.78 10.94
N ASP A 154 11.62 23.77 11.76
CA ASP A 154 10.74 23.60 12.92
C ASP A 154 9.33 23.15 12.52
N HIS A 155 8.87 23.44 11.30
CA HIS A 155 7.59 22.90 10.81
C HIS A 155 7.63 21.37 10.68
N ARG A 156 8.72 20.80 10.13
CA ARG A 156 8.90 19.35 10.03
C ARG A 156 9.03 18.70 11.40
N ILE A 157 9.69 19.36 12.35
CA ILE A 157 9.75 18.93 13.75
C ILE A 157 8.34 18.88 14.36
N GLN A 158 7.51 19.91 14.13
CA GLN A 158 6.12 19.93 14.62
C GLN A 158 5.28 18.80 14.03
N VAL A 159 5.39 18.54 12.72
CA VAL A 159 4.73 17.39 12.08
C VAL A 159 5.19 16.07 12.71
N SER A 160 6.48 15.91 12.94
CA SER A 160 7.06 14.71 13.55
C SER A 160 6.57 14.48 14.98
N GLN A 161 6.39 15.57 15.76
CA GLN A 161 5.80 15.51 17.10
C GLN A 161 4.32 15.08 17.06
N SER A 162 3.54 15.59 16.10
CA SER A 162 2.15 15.15 15.90
C SER A 162 2.09 13.67 15.54
N PHE A 163 2.92 13.22 14.61
CA PHE A 163 3.00 11.81 14.21
C PHE A 163 3.43 10.90 15.37
N ALA A 164 4.39 11.32 16.19
CA ALA A 164 4.83 10.53 17.35
C ALA A 164 3.73 10.37 18.42
N ALA A 165 2.73 11.25 18.45
CA ALA A 165 1.58 11.17 19.36
C ALA A 165 0.45 10.31 18.78
N ASP A 166 0.18 10.42 17.48
CA ASP A 166 -0.83 9.63 16.76
C ASP A 166 -0.28 9.26 15.37
N PRO A 167 0.37 8.09 15.23
CA PRO A 167 1.11 7.71 14.03
C PRO A 167 0.15 7.28 12.92
N ILE A 168 -0.46 8.29 12.30
CA ILE A 168 -1.38 8.21 11.19
C ILE A 168 -0.71 8.85 9.99
N GLY A 169 -0.84 8.22 8.83
CA GLY A 169 -0.36 8.79 7.58
C GLY A 169 -1.05 8.21 6.36
N ILE A 170 -0.69 8.75 5.21
CA ILE A 170 -1.23 8.37 3.92
C ILE A 170 -0.06 8.19 2.97
N VAL A 171 0.19 6.96 2.52
CA VAL A 171 1.12 6.70 1.42
C VAL A 171 0.35 6.69 0.11
N THR A 172 0.83 7.42 -0.89
CA THR A 172 0.26 7.45 -2.23
C THR A 172 1.36 7.25 -3.26
N PHE A 173 1.13 6.36 -4.22
CA PHE A 173 2.05 6.09 -5.32
C PHE A 173 1.28 5.74 -6.59
N ASP A 174 1.98 5.79 -7.72
CA ASP A 174 1.43 5.42 -9.03
C ASP A 174 2.26 4.28 -9.62
N THR A 175 1.59 3.21 -10.06
CA THR A 175 2.24 2.00 -10.58
C THR A 175 2.93 2.18 -11.93
N THR A 176 2.82 3.36 -12.54
CA THR A 176 3.59 3.75 -13.74
C THR A 176 4.89 4.49 -13.39
N ASN A 177 5.02 5.00 -12.16
CA ASN A 177 6.21 5.70 -11.68
C ASN A 177 7.17 4.72 -11.01
N VAL A 178 7.79 3.87 -11.83
CA VAL A 178 8.76 2.86 -11.37
C VAL A 178 9.92 3.56 -10.66
N ALA A 179 10.23 3.10 -9.44
CA ALA A 179 11.43 3.52 -8.75
C ALA A 179 12.62 3.03 -9.57
N VAL A 180 13.50 3.95 -9.97
CA VAL A 180 14.74 3.58 -10.65
C VAL A 180 15.62 2.90 -9.61
N GLY A 181 15.50 1.58 -9.53
CA GLY A 181 16.45 0.76 -8.81
C GLY A 181 17.81 0.94 -9.45
N VAL A 182 18.82 1.21 -8.64
CA VAL A 182 20.15 0.71 -8.95
C VAL A 182 19.94 -0.79 -9.07
N ASP A 183 20.06 -1.35 -10.28
CA ASP A 183 20.06 -2.79 -10.48
C ASP A 183 21.21 -3.36 -9.63
N ASP A 184 20.95 -3.68 -8.37
CA ASP A 184 21.83 -4.47 -7.51
C ASP A 184 21.74 -5.94 -7.94
N HIS A 185 21.87 -6.18 -9.26
CA HIS A 185 22.44 -7.41 -9.76
C HIS A 185 23.95 -7.17 -9.76
N PRO A 186 24.69 -7.51 -8.69
CA PRO A 186 26.09 -7.82 -8.87
C PRO A 186 26.09 -9.01 -9.83
N GLU A 187 26.32 -8.70 -11.10
CA GLU A 187 26.63 -9.67 -12.13
C GLU A 187 27.69 -10.60 -11.53
N ASP A 188 27.31 -11.87 -11.38
CA ASP A 188 28.18 -13.04 -11.37
C ASP A 188 29.64 -12.70 -11.07
N GLU A 189 30.06 -12.81 -9.81
CA GLU A 189 31.48 -13.05 -9.54
C GLU A 189 31.84 -14.37 -10.22
N VAL A 190 32.29 -14.27 -11.48
CA VAL A 190 32.86 -15.36 -12.24
C VAL A 190 34.05 -15.87 -11.45
N GLU A 191 33.87 -16.96 -10.71
CA GLU A 191 34.96 -17.76 -10.17
C GLU A 191 35.83 -18.25 -11.34
N THR A 192 36.86 -17.49 -11.70
CA THR A 192 37.93 -18.00 -12.56
C THR A 192 38.80 -18.94 -11.73
N GLU A 193 38.41 -20.22 -11.73
CA GLU A 193 39.26 -21.36 -11.38
C GLU A 193 40.57 -21.28 -12.20
N HIS A 194 41.71 -21.08 -11.51
CA HIS A 194 43.04 -21.16 -12.11
C HIS A 194 43.63 -22.55 -11.83
N ASP A 195 43.83 -23.32 -12.89
CA ASP A 195 44.70 -24.51 -12.97
C ASP A 195 46.20 -24.13 -12.91
#